data_AF-A0A938A7C4-F1
#
_entry.id   AF-A0A938A7C4-F1
#
_cell.length_a   1.000
_cell.length_b   1.000
_cell.length_c   1.000
_cell.angle_alpha   90.00
_cell.angle_beta   90.00
_cell.angle_gamma   90.00
#
_symmetry.space_group_name_H-M   'P 1'
#
loop_
_entity.id
_entity.type
_entity.pdbx_description
1 polymer ?
#
loop_
_entity_poly.entity_id
_entity_poly.type
_entity_poly.pdbx_seq_one_letter_code
_entity_poly.pdbx_strand_id
1 'polypeptide(L)'
;MRAMSGFLALAAICLLAGACAPTMRWDRPDANAETVQADQLDCRRAAASEAFRSYAFHSGFGIMGAPYWGYRHRPDYFMWRQRLETERAFYELRLANFCMRNKGYTQVPVNEQAPTR
;
A
#
# COMPACT_ATOMS: atom_id res chain seq x y z
N MET A 1 25.30 -2.00 -31.58
CA MET A 1 23.96 -2.64 -31.54
C MET A 1 23.82 -3.82 -30.56
N ARG A 2 24.88 -4.24 -29.82
CA ARG A 2 24.79 -5.33 -28.80
C ARG A 2 24.16 -4.93 -27.46
N ALA A 3 24.08 -3.64 -27.14
CA ALA A 3 23.54 -3.15 -25.86
C ALA A 3 22.00 -3.10 -25.83
N MET A 4 21.35 -2.87 -26.98
CA MET A 4 19.88 -2.80 -27.08
C MET A 4 19.20 -4.16 -26.88
N SER A 5 19.84 -5.26 -27.32
CA SER A 5 19.34 -6.62 -27.14
C SER A 5 19.35 -7.07 -25.68
N GLY A 6 20.31 -6.61 -24.87
CA GLY A 6 20.36 -6.90 -23.43
C GLY A 6 19.25 -6.19 -22.65
N PHE A 7 18.97 -4.92 -23.00
CA PHE A 7 17.90 -4.14 -22.37
C PHE A 7 16.50 -4.70 -22.70
N LEU A 8 16.28 -5.15 -23.94
CA LEU A 8 15.02 -5.78 -24.34
C LEU A 8 14.77 -7.12 -23.62
N ALA A 9 15.81 -7.94 -23.45
CA ALA A 9 15.70 -9.19 -22.71
C ALA A 9 15.39 -8.95 -21.23
N LEU A 10 16.05 -7.97 -20.60
CA LEU A 10 15.81 -7.62 -19.20
C LEU A 10 14.40 -7.06 -18.99
N ALA A 11 13.93 -6.19 -19.88
CA ALA A 11 12.57 -5.64 -19.83
C ALA A 11 11.50 -6.73 -19.97
N ALA A 12 11.70 -7.70 -20.87
CA ALA A 12 10.79 -8.83 -21.05
C ALA A 12 10.71 -9.70 -19.79
N ILE A 13 11.85 -9.98 -19.13
CA ILE A 13 11.89 -10.75 -17.88
C ILE A 13 11.17 -10.02 -16.75
N CYS A 14 11.34 -8.70 -16.62
CA CYS A 14 10.64 -7.90 -15.61
C CYS A 14 9.12 -7.86 -15.83
N LEU A 15 8.66 -7.81 -17.09
CA LEU A 15 7.23 -7.84 -17.42
C LEU A 15 6.59 -9.21 -17.12
N LEU A 16 7.29 -10.31 -17.41
CA LEU A 16 6.84 -11.67 -17.11
C LEU A 16 6.78 -11.96 -15.60
N ALA A 17 7.70 -11.38 -14.81
CA ALA A 17 7.71 -11.56 -13.36
C ALA A 17 6.53 -10.86 -12.65
N GLY A 18 6.02 -9.75 -13.19
CA GLY A 18 4.90 -9.01 -12.60
C GLY A 18 3.54 -9.70 -12.73
N ALA A 19 3.39 -10.66 -13.64
CA ALA A 19 2.14 -11.34 -13.92
C ALA A 19 1.84 -12.52 -12.97
N CYS A 20 2.78 -12.90 -12.08
CA CYS A 20 2.67 -14.11 -11.28
C CYS A 20 2.22 -13.87 -9.82
N ALA A 21 1.87 -12.64 -9.45
CA ALA A 21 1.34 -12.35 -8.12
C ALA A 21 -0.19 -12.54 -8.10
N PRO A 22 -0.75 -13.40 -7.21
CA PRO A 22 -2.19 -13.55 -7.10
C PRO A 22 -2.81 -12.20 -6.71
N THR A 23 -3.70 -11.68 -7.55
CA THR A 23 -4.50 -10.50 -7.24
C THR A 23 -5.41 -10.84 -6.06
N MET A 24 -5.35 -10.07 -4.97
CA MET A 24 -6.19 -10.32 -3.80
C MET A 24 -7.45 -9.44 -3.88
N ARG A 25 -8.62 -10.01 -3.57
CA ARG A 25 -9.87 -9.26 -3.40
C ARG A 25 -10.43 -9.44 -2.00
N TRP A 26 -11.20 -8.45 -1.55
CA TRP A 26 -11.98 -8.56 -0.32
C TRP A 26 -13.26 -9.34 -0.58
N ASP A 27 -13.55 -10.32 0.27
CA ASP A 27 -14.72 -11.18 0.17
C ASP A 27 -15.40 -11.34 1.53
N ARG A 28 -16.74 -11.32 1.51
CA ARG A 28 -17.63 -11.53 2.66
C ARG A 28 -18.93 -12.15 2.11
N PRO A 29 -19.43 -13.26 2.69
CA PRO A 29 -20.47 -14.09 2.07
C PRO A 29 -21.83 -13.40 1.87
N ASP A 30 -22.09 -12.33 2.61
CA ASP A 30 -23.35 -11.56 2.60
C ASP A 30 -23.25 -10.23 1.83
N ALA A 31 -22.06 -9.87 1.30
CA ALA A 31 -21.82 -8.58 0.67
C ALA A 31 -21.82 -8.70 -0.86
N ASN A 32 -22.61 -7.87 -1.53
CA ASN A 32 -22.50 -7.68 -2.98
C ASN A 32 -21.31 -6.76 -3.33
N ALA A 33 -20.94 -6.70 -4.61
CA ALA A 33 -19.81 -5.90 -5.09
C ALA A 33 -19.94 -4.39 -4.76
N GLU A 34 -21.16 -3.85 -4.79
CA GLU A 34 -21.42 -2.45 -4.47
C GLU A 34 -21.17 -2.16 -2.99
N THR A 35 -21.67 -3.01 -2.10
CA THR A 35 -21.43 -2.97 -0.65
C THR A 35 -19.93 -3.09 -0.35
N VAL A 36 -19.22 -4.01 -1.03
CA VAL A 36 -17.77 -4.15 -0.86
C VAL A 36 -17.03 -2.85 -1.22
N GLN A 37 -17.40 -2.19 -2.31
CA GLN A 37 -16.79 -0.93 -2.73
C GLN A 37 -17.11 0.21 -1.77
N ALA A 38 -18.37 0.33 -1.33
CA ALA A 38 -18.78 1.30 -0.34
C ALA A 38 -18.02 1.12 0.99
N ASP A 39 -17.95 -0.11 1.49
CA ASP A 39 -17.24 -0.45 2.72
C ASP A 39 -15.74 -0.15 2.62
N GLN A 40 -15.11 -0.43 1.47
CA GLN A 40 -13.72 -0.05 1.23
C GLN A 40 -13.50 1.46 1.25
N LEU A 41 -14.38 2.24 0.61
CA LEU A 41 -14.26 3.70 0.59
C LEU A 41 -14.42 4.29 1.99
N ASP A 42 -15.40 3.81 2.75
CA ASP A 42 -15.62 4.25 4.13
C ASP A 42 -14.46 3.90 5.03
N CYS A 43 -13.95 2.66 4.95
CA CYS A 43 -12.77 2.25 5.71
C CYS A 43 -11.53 3.06 5.34
N ARG A 44 -11.32 3.41 4.06
CA ARG A 44 -10.19 4.27 3.64
C ARG A 44 -10.33 5.69 4.17
N ARG A 45 -11.52 6.29 4.15
CA ARG A 45 -11.77 7.63 4.69
C ARG A 45 -11.52 7.68 6.19
N ALA A 46 -12.05 6.70 6.93
CA ALA A 46 -11.83 6.58 8.37
C ALA A 46 -10.34 6.41 8.67
N ALA A 47 -9.66 5.50 7.97
CA ALA A 47 -8.23 5.26 8.12
C ALA A 47 -7.37 6.49 7.84
N ALA A 48 -7.68 7.27 6.80
CA ALA A 48 -6.98 8.52 6.50
C ALA A 48 -7.13 9.55 7.63
N SER A 49 -8.35 9.69 8.17
CA SER A 49 -8.62 10.61 9.28
C SER A 49 -7.89 10.21 10.56
N GLU A 50 -7.84 8.91 10.84
CA GLU A 50 -7.19 8.36 12.03
C GLU A 50 -5.66 8.43 11.88
N ALA A 51 -5.12 7.99 10.75
CA ALA A 51 -3.70 8.07 10.48
C ALA A 51 -3.20 9.51 10.61
N PHE A 52 -3.91 10.51 10.08
CA PHE A 52 -3.52 11.91 10.25
C PHE A 52 -3.42 12.34 11.73
N ARG A 53 -4.29 11.80 12.60
CA ARG A 53 -4.29 12.12 14.04
C ARG A 53 -3.23 11.36 14.82
N SER A 54 -2.99 10.10 14.48
CA SER A 54 -2.17 9.19 15.28
C SER A 54 -0.81 8.82 14.68
N TYR A 55 -0.54 9.10 13.40
CA TYR A 55 0.75 8.74 12.77
C TYR A 55 1.94 9.35 13.50
N ALA A 56 1.79 10.57 14.01
CA ALA A 56 2.79 11.29 14.79
C ALA A 56 3.24 10.54 16.04
N PHE A 57 2.32 9.84 16.68
CA PHE A 57 2.58 9.04 17.87
C PHE A 57 3.04 7.62 17.50
N HIS A 58 2.67 7.13 16.31
CA HIS A 58 3.03 5.80 15.82
C HIS A 58 4.44 5.70 15.23
N SER A 59 4.91 6.73 14.50
CA SER A 59 6.19 6.69 13.78
C SER A 59 7.42 6.75 14.70
N GLY A 60 7.25 7.15 15.96
CA GLY A 60 8.38 7.40 16.88
C GLY A 60 9.32 8.52 16.43
N PHE A 61 9.00 9.19 15.32
CA PHE A 61 9.74 10.29 14.72
C PHE A 61 9.01 11.60 15.03
N GLY A 62 9.71 12.54 15.65
CA GLY A 62 9.14 13.85 15.93
C GLY A 62 8.67 14.53 14.64
N ILE A 63 7.39 14.91 14.59
CA ILE A 63 6.84 15.78 13.52
C ILE A 63 7.61 17.11 13.43
N MET A 64 8.33 17.47 14.51
CA MET A 64 9.03 18.74 14.71
C MET A 64 10.35 18.87 13.91
N GLY A 65 10.70 17.90 13.05
CA GLY A 65 11.81 18.04 12.10
C GLY A 65 12.65 16.77 11.96
N ALA A 66 13.61 16.81 11.03
CA ALA A 66 14.57 15.73 10.86
C ALA A 66 15.35 15.48 12.16
N PRO A 67 15.48 14.23 12.64
CA PRO A 67 16.23 13.95 13.85
C PRO A 67 17.69 14.37 13.65
N TYR A 68 18.17 15.14 14.63
CA TYR A 68 19.55 15.62 14.70
C TYR A 68 20.59 14.48 14.80
N TRP A 69 20.16 13.28 15.23
CA TRP A 69 21.00 12.15 15.61
C TRP A 69 21.42 11.21 14.47
N GLY A 70 21.86 11.75 13.33
CA GLY A 70 22.40 10.91 12.24
C GLY A 70 22.93 11.64 11.01
N TYR A 71 22.52 12.89 10.79
CA TYR A 71 22.97 13.69 9.65
C TYR A 71 23.88 14.82 10.12
N ARG A 72 25.15 14.47 10.39
CA ARG A 72 26.16 15.38 10.98
C ARG A 72 26.50 16.60 10.13
N HIS A 73 26.07 16.69 8.86
CA HIS A 73 26.42 17.84 8.01
C HIS A 73 25.33 18.50 7.17
N ARG A 74 24.22 17.85 6.80
CA ARG A 74 22.99 18.50 6.26
C ARG A 74 21.80 17.55 6.46
N PRO A 75 20.76 17.92 7.24
CA PRO A 75 19.53 17.13 7.24
C PRO A 75 18.92 17.19 5.84
N ASP A 76 18.82 16.03 5.18
CA ASP A 76 18.11 15.92 3.92
C ASP A 76 16.59 15.98 4.20
N TYR A 77 16.06 17.20 4.19
CA TYR A 77 14.65 17.47 4.40
C TYR A 77 13.74 16.79 3.38
N PHE A 78 14.22 16.55 2.16
CA PHE A 78 13.45 15.86 1.14
C PHE A 78 13.27 14.40 1.53
N MET A 79 14.35 13.70 1.87
CA MET A 79 14.28 12.30 2.31
C MET A 79 13.49 12.13 3.60
N TRP A 80 13.63 13.06 4.56
CA TRP A 80 12.83 13.06 5.78
C TRP A 80 11.33 13.21 5.48
N ARG A 81 10.96 14.18 4.64
CA ARG A 81 9.56 14.38 4.25
C ARG A 81 9.00 13.17 3.50
N GLN A 82 9.75 12.64 2.54
CA GLN A 82 9.36 11.46 1.79
C GLN A 82 9.12 10.27 2.72
N ARG A 83 9.98 10.08 3.71
CA ARG A 83 9.81 9.03 4.72
C ARG A 83 8.53 9.23 5.55
N LEU A 84 8.28 10.43 6.06
CA LEU A 84 7.07 10.72 6.84
C LEU A 84 5.79 10.42 6.06
N GLU A 85 5.73 10.86 4.80
CA GLU A 85 4.58 10.58 3.94
C GLU A 85 4.42 9.09 3.65
N THR A 86 5.53 8.39 3.45
CA THR A 86 5.55 6.95 3.19
C THR A 86 5.06 6.16 4.41
N GLU A 87 5.58 6.47 5.61
CA GLU A 87 5.16 5.83 6.85
C GLU A 87 3.68 6.09 7.16
N ARG A 88 3.20 7.32 6.94
CA ARG A 88 1.78 7.67 7.05
C ARG A 88 0.93 6.82 6.11
N ALA A 89 1.30 6.72 4.84
CA ALA A 89 0.56 5.93 3.85
C ALA A 89 0.50 4.43 4.21
N PHE A 90 1.60 3.86 4.71
CA PHE A 90 1.59 2.48 5.19
C PHE A 90 0.68 2.28 6.41
N TYR A 91 0.65 3.26 7.31
CA TYR A 91 -0.22 3.22 8.47
C TYR A 91 -1.71 3.32 8.09
N GLU A 92 -2.05 4.20 7.16
CA GLU A 92 -3.39 4.30 6.56
C GLU A 92 -3.85 2.95 5.98
N LEU A 93 -3.00 2.29 5.20
CA LEU A 93 -3.30 0.97 4.63
C LEU A 93 -3.53 -0.08 5.71
N ARG A 94 -2.72 -0.09 6.78
CA ARG A 94 -2.90 -1.02 7.92
C ARG A 94 -4.25 -0.80 8.61
N LEU A 95 -4.62 0.46 8.86
CA LEU A 95 -5.89 0.80 9.50
C LEU A 95 -7.10 0.44 8.60
N ALA A 96 -7.00 0.71 7.30
CA ALA A 96 -8.05 0.32 6.35
C ALA A 96 -8.23 -1.21 6.30
N ASN A 97 -7.12 -1.97 6.28
CA ASN A 97 -7.17 -3.43 6.30
C ASN A 97 -7.78 -3.97 7.61
N PHE A 98 -7.45 -3.35 8.75
CA PHE A 98 -8.04 -3.69 10.05
C PHE A 98 -9.55 -3.42 10.06
N CYS A 99 -9.99 -2.27 9.54
CA CYS A 99 -11.40 -1.93 9.39
C CYS A 99 -12.17 -2.98 8.57
N MET A 100 -11.63 -3.36 7.41
CA MET A 100 -12.24 -4.38 6.55
C MET A 100 -12.35 -5.72 7.28
N ARG A 101 -11.30 -6.17 7.97
CA ARG A 101 -11.31 -7.43 8.74
C ARG A 101 -12.32 -7.40 9.89
N ASN A 102 -12.45 -6.28 10.60
CA ASN A 102 -13.46 -6.12 11.66
C ASN A 102 -14.89 -6.13 11.12
N LYS A 103 -15.10 -5.68 9.89
CA LYS A 103 -16.37 -5.81 9.16
C LYS A 103 -16.65 -7.25 8.68
N GLY A 104 -15.77 -8.21 8.97
CA GLY A 104 -15.92 -9.61 8.60
C GLY A 104 -15.35 -9.98 7.22
N TYR A 105 -14.66 -9.06 6.54
CA TYR A 105 -14.05 -9.36 5.25
C TYR A 105 -12.75 -10.16 5.39
N THR A 106 -12.52 -11.03 4.41
CA THR A 106 -11.26 -11.76 4.24
C THR A 106 -10.65 -11.43 2.88
N GLN A 107 -9.33 -11.49 2.77
CA GLN A 107 -8.66 -11.38 1.47
C GLN A 107 -8.55 -12.76 0.85
N VAL A 108 -9.13 -12.94 -0.33
CA VAL A 108 -9.06 -14.17 -1.10
C VAL A 108 -8.35 -13.89 -2.43
N PRO A 109 -7.56 -14.86 -2.95
CA PRO A 109 -7.00 -14.73 -4.28
C PRO A 109 -8.11 -14.69 -5.32
N VAL A 110 -7.99 -13.80 -6.29
CA VAL A 110 -8.78 -13.77 -7.50
C VAL A 110 -8.22 -14.85 -8.41
N ASN A 111 -8.91 -15.99 -8.48
CA ASN A 111 -8.59 -16.99 -9.49
C ASN A 111 -9.09 -16.46 -10.85
N GLU A 112 -8.19 -15.89 -11.67
CA GLU A 112 -8.50 -15.48 -13.04
C GLU A 112 -8.78 -16.66 -13.99
N GLN A 113 -8.70 -17.91 -13.51
CA GLN A 113 -8.99 -19.10 -14.30
C GLN A 113 -10.47 -19.48 -14.20
N ALA A 114 -11.29 -18.87 -15.05
CA ALA A 114 -12.45 -19.52 -15.63
C ALA A 114 -12.54 -19.12 -17.11
N PRO A 115 -12.00 -19.91 -18.05
CA PRO A 115 -12.36 -19.77 -19.45
C PRO A 115 -13.83 -20.17 -19.58
N THR A 116 -14.72 -19.20 -19.73
CA THR A 116 -16.09 -19.49 -20.17
C THR A 116 -16.03 -19.92 -21.63
N ARG A 117 -16.24 -21.22 -21.79
CA ARG A 117 -16.67 -22.00 -22.94
C ARG A 117 -17.52 -21.24 -23.97
#